data_AF-A0A847PBH5-F1
#
_entry.id   AF-A0A847PBH5-F1
#
_cell.length_a   1.000
_cell.length_b   1.000
_cell.length_c   1.000
_cell.angle_alpha   90.00
_cell.angle_beta   90.00
_cell.angle_gamma   90.00
#
_symmetry.space_group_name_H-M   'P 1'
#
loop_
_entity.id
_entity.type
_entity.pdbx_description
1 polymer ?
#
loop_
_entity_poly.entity_id
_entity_poly.type
_entity_poly.pdbx_seq_one_letter_code
_entity_poly.pdbx_strand_id
1 'polypeptide(L)'
;MFVKIVCTIGPASEEYGTLMGMAQAGMNVARLNFSHGDYEGHERKLNLIREVERDTGRPIATLLDTKGPEIRTGRVQDGEIKLESGSTVLLTSEDCLGTPELIHV
;
A
#
# COMPACT_ATOMS: atom_id res chain seq x y z
N MET A 1 22.61 19.25 5.38
CA MET A 1 21.35 18.63 4.92
C MET A 1 20.86 17.73 6.04
N PHE A 2 19.66 17.95 6.57
CA PHE A 2 19.10 17.11 7.64
C PHE A 2 18.24 16.00 7.03
N VAL A 3 18.25 14.82 7.65
CA VAL A 3 17.41 13.68 7.25
C VAL A 3 15.93 14.05 7.43
N LYS A 4 15.08 13.59 6.50
CA LYS A 4 13.63 13.81 6.52
C LYS A 4 12.90 12.50 6.79
N ILE A 5 11.74 12.59 7.45
CA ILE A 5 10.92 11.44 7.84
C ILE A 5 9.70 11.33 6.91
N VAL A 6 9.58 10.18 6.26
CA VAL A 6 8.42 9.81 5.43
C VAL A 6 7.57 8.81 6.21
N CYS A 7 6.27 9.07 6.34
CA CYS A 7 5.33 8.18 7.03
C CYS A 7 4.21 7.75 6.07
N THR A 8 3.90 6.45 6.04
CA THR A 8 2.78 5.93 5.24
C THR A 8 1.48 6.12 6.01
N ILE A 9 0.47 6.72 5.38
CA ILE A 9 -0.83 6.96 5.98
C ILE A 9 -1.78 5.81 5.64
N GLY A 10 -2.45 5.28 6.66
CA GLY A 10 -3.38 4.16 6.54
C GLY A 10 -4.33 4.09 7.73
N PRO A 11 -5.07 2.97 7.92
CA PRO A 11 -6.14 2.87 8.94
C PRO A 11 -5.72 3.26 10.36
N ALA A 12 -4.47 3.01 10.74
CA ALA A 12 -3.94 3.36 12.06
C ALA A 12 -3.61 4.87 12.24
N SER A 13 -3.64 5.66 11.16
CA SER A 13 -3.15 7.05 11.11
C SER A 13 -4.03 7.99 10.28
N GLU A 14 -5.24 7.58 9.94
CA GLU A 14 -6.20 8.38 9.15
C GLU A 14 -7.19 9.18 10.01
N GLU A 15 -6.86 9.35 11.30
CA GLU A 15 -7.58 10.19 12.25
C GLU A 15 -6.76 11.44 12.58
N TYR A 16 -7.43 12.59 12.76
CA TYR A 16 -6.77 13.89 12.97
C TYR A 16 -5.76 13.86 14.12
N GLY A 17 -6.14 13.32 15.28
CA GLY A 17 -5.29 13.31 16.48
C GLY A 17 -3.98 12.54 16.26
N THR A 18 -4.06 11.40 15.58
CA THR A 18 -2.87 10.60 15.26
C THR A 18 -1.98 11.33 14.26
N LEU A 19 -2.56 11.89 13.21
CA LEU A 19 -1.80 12.59 12.17
C LEU A 19 -1.13 13.87 12.71
N MET A 20 -1.82 14.61 13.59
CA MET A 20 -1.27 15.73 14.34
C MET A 20 -0.09 15.29 15.22
N GLY A 21 -0.24 14.19 15.96
CA GLY A 21 0.85 13.63 16.76
C GLY A 21 2.07 13.24 15.92
N MET A 22 1.85 12.65 14.74
CA MET A 22 2.92 12.30 13.79
C MET A 22 3.63 13.56 13.25
N ALA A 23 2.89 14.62 12.92
CA ALA A 23 3.45 15.89 12.47
C ALA A 23 4.31 16.54 13.56
N GLN A 24 3.82 16.57 14.81
CA GLN A 24 4.55 17.08 15.96
C GLN A 24 5.82 16.26 16.23
N ALA A 25 5.73 14.93 16.12
CA ALA A 25 6.85 14.00 16.26
C ALA A 25 7.91 14.09 15.15
N GLY A 26 7.64 14.81 14.05
CA GLY A 26 8.65 15.14 13.04
C GLY A 26 8.39 14.62 11.63
N MET A 27 7.20 14.09 11.32
CA MET A 27 6.83 13.73 9.95
C MET A 27 7.02 14.91 9.00
N ASN A 28 7.67 14.67 7.85
CA ASN A 28 7.89 15.69 6.81
C ASN A 28 7.14 15.38 5.51
N VAL A 29 6.90 14.10 5.24
CA VAL A 29 6.22 13.62 4.05
C VAL A 29 5.18 12.57 4.43
N ALA A 30 3.94 12.79 4.01
CA ALA A 30 2.87 11.81 4.10
C ALA A 30 2.80 11.00 2.80
N ARG A 31 3.07 9.70 2.88
CA ARG A 31 3.00 8.76 1.76
C ARG A 31 1.60 8.14 1.68
N LEU A 32 0.95 8.30 0.53
CA LEU A 32 -0.29 7.65 0.16
C LEU A 32 0.02 6.48 -0.79
N ASN A 33 -0.19 5.25 -0.31
CA ASN A 33 0.08 4.04 -1.09
C ASN A 33 -1.14 3.65 -1.93
N PHE A 34 -1.06 3.80 -3.26
CA PHE A 34 -2.15 3.50 -4.20
C PHE A 34 -2.22 2.03 -4.59
N SER A 35 -1.41 1.15 -3.98
CA SER A 35 -1.63 -0.31 -4.07
C SER A 35 -2.92 -0.75 -3.37
N HIS A 36 -3.47 0.10 -2.49
CA HIS A 36 -4.69 -0.15 -1.71
C HIS A 36 -5.56 1.11 -1.64
N GLY A 37 -6.84 0.93 -1.31
CA GLY A 37 -7.82 2.01 -1.18
C GLY A 37 -8.35 2.52 -2.52
N ASP A 38 -9.38 3.36 -2.44
CA ASP A 38 -10.01 4.05 -3.55
C ASP A 38 -9.63 5.54 -3.56
N TYR A 39 -10.01 6.24 -4.64
CA TYR A 39 -9.70 7.66 -4.77
C TYR A 39 -10.36 8.51 -3.67
N GLU A 40 -11.59 8.18 -3.27
CA GLU A 40 -12.29 8.89 -2.19
C GLU A 40 -11.56 8.77 -0.85
N GLY A 41 -11.07 7.58 -0.52
CA GLY A 41 -10.28 7.34 0.70
C GLY A 41 -8.96 8.10 0.68
N HIS A 42 -8.30 8.18 -0.47
CA HIS A 42 -7.08 8.99 -0.62
C HIS A 42 -7.36 10.49 -0.55
N GLU A 43 -8.48 10.96 -1.09
CA GLU A 43 -8.91 12.36 -0.99
C GLU A 43 -9.19 12.75 0.46
N ARG A 44 -9.91 11.91 1.22
CA ARG A 44 -10.13 12.13 2.67
C ARG A 44 -8.81 12.29 3.42
N LYS A 45 -7.84 11.41 3.16
CA LYS A 45 -6.49 11.49 3.76
C LYS A 45 -5.75 12.76 3.35
N LEU A 46 -5.81 13.15 2.08
CA LEU A 46 -5.18 14.37 1.59
C LEU A 46 -5.75 15.61 2.27
N ASN A 47 -7.07 15.70 2.41
CA ASN A 47 -7.72 16.80 3.10
C ASN A 47 -7.30 16.89 4.57
N LEU A 48 -7.23 15.74 5.25
CA LEU A 48 -6.76 15.66 6.64
C LEU A 48 -5.30 16.11 6.78
N ILE A 49 -4.42 15.70 5.85
CA ILE A 49 -3.01 16.15 5.82
C ILE A 49 -2.93 17.67 5.67
N ARG A 50 -3.75 18.27 4.80
CA ARG A 50 -3.80 19.74 4.60
C ARG A 50 -4.36 20.46 5.82
N GLU A 51 -5.31 19.86 6.53
CA GLU A 51 -5.80 20.40 7.80
C GLU A 51 -4.68 20.45 8.85
N VAL A 52 -4.00 19.31 9.08
CA VAL A 52 -2.88 19.23 10.04
C VAL A 52 -1.71 20.14 9.63
N GLU A 53 -1.39 20.26 8.34
CA GLU A 53 -0.36 21.19 7.85
C GLU A 53 -0.69 22.64 8.20
N ARG A 54 -1.94 23.07 8.01
CA ARG A 54 -2.40 24.42 8.37
C ARG A 54 -2.29 24.66 9.87
N ASP A 55 -2.75 23.72 10.68
CA ASP A 55 -2.82 23.89 12.14
C ASP A 55 -1.46 23.81 12.81
N THR A 56 -0.53 23.03 12.25
CA THR A 56 0.86 22.96 12.75
C THR A 56 1.73 24.11 12.26
N GLY A 57 1.35 24.80 11.18
CA GLY A 57 2.18 25.80 10.52
C GLY A 57 3.48 25.23 9.94
N ARG A 58 3.58 23.90 9.78
CA ARG A 58 4.78 23.19 9.32
C ARG A 58 4.48 22.53 7.98
N PRO A 59 5.32 22.73 6.94
CA PRO A 59 5.11 22.08 5.66
C PRO A 59 5.12 20.55 5.76
N ILE A 60 4.13 19.90 5.17
CA ILE A 60 4.01 18.45 5.02
C ILE A 60 3.80 18.13 3.54
N ALA A 61 4.83 17.59 2.90
CA ALA A 61 4.72 17.14 1.52
C ALA A 61 3.82 15.90 1.44
N THR A 62 3.11 15.74 0.32
CA THR A 62 2.35 14.51 0.05
C THR A 62 3.03 13.75 -1.08
N LEU A 63 3.33 12.47 -0.84
CA LEU A 63 3.91 11.56 -1.83
C LEU A 63 2.85 10.56 -2.24
N LEU A 64 2.53 10.53 -3.53
CA LEU A 64 1.71 9.48 -4.13
C LEU A 64 2.64 8.35 -4.58
N ASP A 65 2.43 7.16 -4.03
CA ASP A 65 3.17 5.96 -4.40
C ASP A 65 2.30 5.05 -5.27
N THR A 66 2.71 4.84 -6.51
CA THR A 66 1.94 4.08 -7.49
C THR A 66 2.10 2.57 -7.26
N LYS A 67 1.09 1.78 -7.63
CA LYS A 67 1.15 0.32 -7.51
C LYS A 67 2.27 -0.31 -8.35
N GLY A 68 2.50 0.26 -9.54
CA GLY A 68 3.44 -0.29 -10.53
C GLY A 68 2.96 -1.59 -11.18
N PRO A 69 3.72 -2.10 -12.18
CA PRO A 69 3.50 -3.43 -12.73
C PRO A 69 3.88 -4.49 -11.70
N GLU A 70 3.11 -5.59 -11.65
CA GLU A 70 3.37 -6.71 -10.75
C GLU A 70 3.16 -8.05 -11.46
N ILE A 71 3.92 -9.06 -11.04
CA ILE A 71 3.73 -10.46 -11.42
C ILE A 71 3.21 -11.17 -10.18
N ARG A 72 1.99 -11.69 -10.22
CA ARG A 72 1.34 -12.38 -9.09
C ARG A 72 0.69 -13.66 -9.58
N THR A 73 0.69 -14.67 -8.74
CA THR A 73 -0.10 -15.88 -9.01
C THR A 73 -1.59 -15.56 -8.99
N GLY A 74 -2.34 -16.20 -9.87
CA GLY A 74 -3.80 -16.24 -9.84
C GLY A 74 -4.35 -16.97 -8.62
N ARG A 75 -5.68 -17.17 -8.62
CA ARG A 75 -6.34 -17.93 -7.55
C ARG A 75 -5.98 -19.41 -7.66
N VAL A 76 -5.84 -20.08 -6.51
CA VAL A 76 -5.55 -21.52 -6.43
C VAL A 76 -6.75 -22.27 -5.86
N GLN A 77 -6.84 -23.57 -6.13
CA GLN A 77 -7.83 -24.46 -5.55
C GLN A 77 -7.76 -24.44 -4.02
N ASP A 78 -8.92 -24.48 -3.37
CA ASP A 78 -9.08 -24.52 -1.91
C ASP A 78 -8.38 -23.40 -1.12
N GLY A 79 -7.90 -22.35 -1.80
CA GLY A 79 -7.19 -21.21 -1.22
C GLY A 79 -5.70 -21.47 -0.94
N GLU A 80 -5.24 -22.72 -1.01
CA GLU A 80 -3.87 -23.14 -0.81
C GLU A 80 -3.59 -24.43 -1.60
N ILE A 81 -2.41 -24.53 -2.21
CA ILE A 81 -1.94 -25.74 -2.87
C ILE A 81 -0.57 -26.12 -2.33
N LYS A 82 -0.33 -27.41 -2.13
CA LYS A 82 0.97 -27.94 -1.70
C LYS A 82 1.76 -28.41 -2.92
N LEU A 83 3.00 -27.93 -3.05
CA LEU A 83 3.94 -28.39 -4.07
C LEU A 83 4.94 -29.36 -3.44
N GLU A 84 5.03 -30.57 -3.97
CA GLU A 84 5.95 -31.59 -3.48
C GLU A 84 7.35 -31.42 -4.10
N SER A 85 8.38 -31.72 -3.33
CA SER A 85 9.76 -31.60 -3.82
C SER A 85 9.99 -32.51 -5.03
N GLY A 86 10.51 -31.93 -6.12
CA GLY A 86 10.75 -32.64 -7.37
C GLY A 86 9.54 -32.71 -8.31
N SER A 87 8.40 -32.10 -7.97
CA SER A 87 7.28 -31.97 -8.91
C SER A 87 7.58 -30.93 -10.00
N THR A 88 6.94 -31.11 -11.16
CA THR A 88 6.94 -30.13 -12.25
C THR A 88 5.67 -29.31 -12.17
N VAL A 89 5.81 -27.99 -12.23
CA VAL A 89 4.68 -27.04 -12.26
C VAL A 89 4.76 -26.21 -13.54
N LEU A 90 3.65 -26.07 -14.24
CA LEU A 90 3.52 -25.22 -15.41
C LEU A 90 3.01 -23.83 -14.99
N LEU A 91 3.74 -22.78 -15.35
CA LEU A 91 3.27 -21.39 -15.23
C LEU A 91 2.70 -20.94 -16.58
N THR A 92 1.48 -20.41 -16.58
CA THR A 92 0.77 -20.00 -17.79
C THR A 92 0.21 -18.59 -17.70
N SER A 93 0.14 -17.89 -18.83
CA SER A 93 -0.56 -16.60 -18.95
C SER A 93 -2.08 -16.76 -19.15
N GLU A 94 -2.56 -17.98 -19.38
CA GLU A 94 -4.00 -18.27 -19.48
C GLU A 94 -4.65 -18.26 -18.10
N ASP A 95 -5.83 -17.65 -17.97
CA ASP A 95 -6.57 -17.61 -16.70
C ASP A 95 -7.04 -19.02 -16.33
N CYS A 96 -6.57 -19.52 -15.18
CA CYS A 96 -6.93 -20.83 -14.66
C CYS A 96 -6.95 -20.83 -13.13
N LEU A 97 -7.77 -21.71 -12.56
CA LEU A 97 -7.71 -22.01 -11.12
C LEU A 97 -6.51 -22.91 -10.85
N GLY A 98 -5.53 -22.41 -10.09
CA GLY A 98 -4.24 -23.07 -9.91
C GLY A 98 -4.30 -24.41 -9.15
N THR A 99 -3.53 -25.38 -9.62
CA THR A 99 -3.32 -26.73 -9.04
C THR A 99 -1.83 -26.95 -8.79
N PRO A 100 -1.42 -28.07 -8.16
CA PRO A 100 -0.01 -28.42 -8.03
C PRO A 100 0.77 -28.55 -9.36
N GLU A 101 0.07 -28.71 -10.49
CA GLU A 101 0.65 -28.89 -11.82
C GLU A 101 0.55 -27.67 -12.73
N LEU A 102 -0.39 -26.74 -12.47
CA LEU A 102 -0.67 -25.60 -13.35
C LEU A 102 -1.04 -24.34 -12.54
N ILE A 103 -0.35 -23.23 -12.77
CA ILE A 103 -0.59 -21.96 -12.06
C ILE A 103 -0.63 -20.80 -13.07
N HIS A 104 -1.71 -20.00 -13.02
CA HIS A 104 -1.80 -18.74 -13.74
C HIS A 104 -0.90 -17.68 -13.09
N VAL A 105 -0.18 -16.90 -13.91
CA VAL A 105 0.72 -15.81 -13.49
C VAL A 105 0.54 -14.59 -14.39
#